data_AF-J9BP07-F1
#
_entry.id   AF-J9BP07-F1
#
_cell.length_a   1.000
_cell.length_b   1.000
_cell.length_c   1.000
_cell.angle_alpha   90.00
_cell.angle_beta   90.00
_cell.angle_gamma   90.00
#
_symmetry.space_group_name_H-M   'P 1'
#
loop_
_entity.id
_entity.type
_entity.pdbx_description
1 polymer ?
#
loop_
_entity_poly.entity_id
_entity_poly.type
_entity_poly.pdbx_seq_one_letter_code
_entity_poly.pdbx_strand_id
1 'polypeptide(L)' 'QRPEIAALRIEEGHWEGDTVVGKRAGKESVVLSLLEKKTENYIALQIPGKDADSVLSAMQLLKEEFGNKFSQVFKTITV' A
#
# COMPACT_ATOMS: atom_id res chain seq x y z
N GLN A 1 -8.86 15.37 -3.18
CA GLN A 1 -7.76 16.02 -3.93
C GLN A 1 -6.46 15.44 -3.39
N ARG A 2 -5.61 14.83 -4.24
CA ARG A 2 -4.32 14.28 -3.80
C ARG A 2 -3.40 15.42 -3.33
N PRO A 3 -2.61 15.27 -2.25
CA PRO A 3 -1.68 16.31 -1.82
C PRO A 3 -0.67 16.61 -2.93
N GLU A 4 -0.44 17.88 -3.25
CA GLU A 4 0.53 18.29 -4.28
C GLU A 4 1.94 17.77 -3.98
N ILE A 5 2.29 17.69 -2.69
CA ILE A 5 3.59 17.18 -2.21
C ILE A 5 3.82 15.72 -2.66
N ALA A 6 2.78 14.87 -2.61
CA ALA A 6 2.88 13.48 -3.08
C ALA A 6 2.97 13.38 -4.61
N ALA A 7 2.44 14.37 -5.34
CA ALA A 7 2.53 14.42 -6.80
C ALA A 7 3.93 14.86 -7.28
N LEU A 8 4.60 15.71 -6.50
CA LEU A 8 5.91 16.27 -6.85
C LEU A 8 7.06 15.27 -6.72
N ARG A 9 6.87 14.14 -6.02
CA ARG A 9 7.89 13.07 -5.81
C ARG A 9 9.20 13.57 -5.16
N ILE A 10 9.14 14.68 -4.41
CA ILE A 10 10.33 15.35 -3.85
C ILE A 10 10.78 14.69 -2.52
N GLU A 11 9.84 14.10 -1.79
CA GLU A 11 10.04 13.57 -0.45
C GLU A 11 9.77 12.05 -0.37
N GLU A 12 10.55 11.36 0.46
CA GLU A 12 10.37 9.93 0.72
C GLU A 12 9.27 9.70 1.74
N GLY A 13 8.56 8.59 1.58
CA GLY A 13 7.52 8.11 2.46
C GLY A 13 6.10 8.44 1.99
N HIS A 14 5.94 8.89 0.76
CA HIS A 14 4.63 9.02 0.11
C HIS A 14 4.37 7.79 -0.74
N TRP A 15 3.30 7.07 -0.40
CA TRP A 15 2.95 5.80 -1.03
C TRP A 15 1.61 5.90 -1.75
N GLU A 16 1.54 5.30 -2.92
CA GLU A 16 0.32 5.13 -3.69
C GLU A 16 -0.12 3.66 -3.63
N GLY A 17 -1.33 3.43 -3.13
CA GLY A 17 -1.92 2.11 -2.97
C GLY A 17 -2.86 1.77 -4.11
N ASP A 18 -2.82 0.52 -4.57
CA ASP A 18 -3.77 -0.05 -5.52
C ASP A 18 -4.08 -1.52 -5.14
N THR A 19 -5.20 -2.05 -5.64
CA THR A 19 -5.58 -3.45 -5.45
C THR A 19 -5.67 -4.15 -6.81
N VAL A 20 -4.87 -5.20 -6.98
CA VAL A 20 -4.84 -6.01 -8.20
C VAL A 20 -5.55 -7.32 -7.95
N VAL A 21 -6.56 -7.63 -8.76
CA VAL A 21 -7.30 -8.91 -8.69
C VAL A 21 -6.72 -9.89 -9.71
N GLY A 22 -6.01 -10.90 -9.21
CA GLY A 22 -5.54 -12.04 -9.99
C GLY A 22 -6.68 -13.01 -10.28
N LYS A 23 -6.97 -13.24 -11.56
CA LYS A 23 -7.92 -14.27 -12.01
C LYS A 23 -7.17 -15.58 -12.24
N ARG A 24 -7.11 -16.45 -11.24
CA ARG A 24 -6.68 -17.85 -11.41
C ARG A 24 -7.93 -18.72 -11.40
N ALA A 25 -8.04 -19.66 -12.33
CA ALA A 25 -9.22 -20.51 -12.54
C ALA A 25 -9.84 -21.05 -11.22
N GLY A 26 -10.86 -20.36 -10.70
CA GLY A 26 -11.59 -20.73 -9.47
C GLY A 26 -11.02 -20.24 -8.14
N LYS A 27 -9.91 -19.46 -8.11
CA LYS A 27 -9.40 -18.80 -6.90
C LYS A 27 -9.04 -17.36 -7.23
N GLU A 28 -9.85 -16.42 -6.75
CA GLU A 28 -9.50 -15.01 -6.74
C GLU A 28 -8.37 -14.80 -5.74
N SER A 29 -7.29 -14.17 -6.18
CA SER A 29 -6.22 -13.70 -5.30
C SER A 29 -6.10 -12.20 -5.45
N VAL A 30 -6.32 -11.46 -4.38
CA VAL A 30 -6.18 -10.01 -4.39
C VAL A 30 -4.81 -9.65 -3.82
N VAL A 31 -4.13 -8.71 -4.47
CA VAL A 31 -2.86 -8.16 -3.99
C VAL A 31 -3.04 -6.68 -3.75
N LEU A 32 -2.77 -6.23 -2.54
CA LEU A 32 -2.55 -4.83 -2.22
C LEU A 32 -1.12 -4.46 -2.62
N SER A 33 -0.99 -3.49 -3.51
CA SER A 33 0.28 -2.94 -3.95
C SER A 33 0.47 -1.54 -3.42
N LEU A 34 1.62 -1.24 -2.83
CA LEU A 34 2.03 0.10 -2.43
C LEU A 34 3.30 0.49 -3.19
N LEU A 35 3.26 1.62 -3.90
CA LEU A 35 4.41 2.19 -4.62
C LEU A 35 4.85 3.50 -3.97
N GLU A 36 6.10 3.57 -3.56
CA GLU A 36 6.71 4.79 -3.02
C GLU A 36 7.06 5.75 -4.17
N LYS A 37 6.64 7.01 -4.07
CA LYS A 37 6.63 7.95 -5.21
C LYS A 37 8.02 8.46 -5.63
N LYS A 38 9.02 8.44 -4.74
CA LYS A 38 10.36 9.01 -4.97
C LYS A 38 11.42 7.95 -5.29
N THR A 39 11.47 6.92 -4.46
CA THR A 39 12.41 5.79 -4.53
C THR A 39 11.92 4.68 -5.44
N GLU A 40 10.63 4.69 -5.80
CA GLU A 40 9.97 3.63 -6.60
C GLU A 40 10.04 2.24 -5.94
N ASN A 41 10.25 2.22 -4.61
CA ASN A 41 10.15 1.01 -3.81
C ASN A 41 8.71 0.48 -3.84
N TYR A 42 8.59 -0.84 -3.84
CA TYR A 42 7.33 -1.52 -4.03
C TYR A 42 7.08 -2.56 -2.94
N ILE A 43 5.88 -2.54 -2.38
CA ILE A 43 5.40 -3.54 -1.41
C ILE A 43 4.16 -4.20 -2.00
N ALA A 44 4.13 -5.54 -1.98
CA ALA A 44 2.98 -6.32 -2.41
C ALA A 44 2.55 -7.28 -1.30
N LEU A 45 1.29 -7.17 -0.88
CA LEU A 45 0.68 -7.98 0.16
C LEU A 45 -0.50 -8.74 -0.43
N GLN A 46 -0.51 -10.06 -0.27
CA GLN A 46 -1.68 -10.84 -0.64
C GLN A 46 -2.78 -10.65 0.41
N ILE A 47 -3.97 -10.26 -0.03
CA ILE A 47 -5.14 -10.03 0.83
C ILE A 47 -6.31 -10.93 0.40
N PRO A 48 -7.22 -11.28 1.33
CA PRO A 48 -8.31 -12.21 1.03
C PRO A 48 -9.37 -11.63 0.08
N GLY A 49 -9.51 -10.30 0.04
CA GLY A 49 -10.47 -9.60 -0.82
C GLY A 49 -10.11 -8.13 -1.04
N LYS A 50 -10.85 -7.43 -1.91
CA LYS A 50 -10.67 -5.98 -2.15
C LYS A 50 -11.55 -5.09 -1.27
N ASP A 51 -12.27 -5.70 -0.32
CA ASP A 51 -13.07 -4.98 0.65
C ASP A 51 -12.20 -4.19 1.65
N ALA A 52 -12.80 -3.20 2.28
CA ALA A 52 -12.11 -2.30 3.21
C ALA A 52 -11.52 -3.05 4.41
N ASP A 53 -12.17 -4.12 4.88
CA ASP A 53 -11.71 -4.90 6.03
C ASP A 53 -10.41 -5.64 5.70
N SER A 54 -10.35 -6.28 4.52
CA SER A 54 -9.15 -6.97 4.02
C SER A 54 -7.97 -6.01 3.86
N VAL A 55 -8.23 -4.81 3.32
CA VAL A 55 -7.21 -3.77 3.19
C VAL A 55 -6.76 -3.26 4.56
N LEU A 56 -7.69 -3.04 5.49
CA LEU A 56 -7.36 -2.57 6.85
C LEU A 56 -6.52 -3.59 7.61
N SER A 57 -6.85 -4.88 7.54
CA SER A 57 -6.04 -5.94 8.14
C SER A 57 -4.63 -5.99 7.57
N ALA A 58 -4.47 -5.83 6.25
CA ALA A 58 -3.15 -5.75 5.63
C ALA A 58 -2.36 -4.51 6.09
N MET A 59 -3.03 -3.37 6.25
CA MET A 59 -2.39 -2.16 6.78
C MET A 59 -1.99 -2.32 8.25
N GLN A 60 -2.75 -3.05 9.06
CA GLN A 60 -2.38 -3.38 10.44
C GLN A 60 -1.15 -4.29 10.49
N LEU A 61 -1.11 -5.35 9.68
CA LEU A 61 0.06 -6.22 9.56
C LEU A 61 1.30 -5.44 9.14
N LEU A 62 1.16 -4.56 8.14
CA LEU A 62 2.25 -3.69 7.69
C LEU A 62 2.75 -2.77 8.83
N LYS A 63 1.83 -2.25 9.66
CA LYS A 63 2.20 -1.43 10.82
C LYS A 63 2.93 -2.24 11.89
N GLU A 64 2.52 -3.48 12.13
CA GLU A 64 3.19 -4.38 13.07
C GLU A 64 4.58 -4.77 12.59
N GLU A 65 4.74 -5.10 11.30
CA GLU A 65 6.04 -5.47 10.70
C GLU A 65 7.07 -4.34 10.79
N PHE A 66 6.65 -3.10 10.50
CA PHE A 66 7.55 -1.94 10.56
C PHE A 66 7.68 -1.36 11.97
N GLY A 67 6.72 -1.64 12.86
CA GLY A 67 6.70 -1.18 14.24
C GLY A 67 6.95 0.32 14.36
N ASN A 68 7.94 0.69 15.18
CA ASN A 68 8.32 2.10 15.43
C ASN A 68 8.86 2.83 14.19
N LYS A 69 9.26 2.10 13.13
CA LYS A 69 9.72 2.70 11.87
C LYS A 69 8.56 3.02 10.93
N PHE A 70 7.34 2.58 11.22
CA PHE A 70 6.20 2.77 10.32
C PHE A 70 5.99 4.25 9.96
N SER A 71 6.02 5.16 10.94
CA SER A 71 5.86 6.61 10.67
C SER A 71 7.06 7.24 9.95
N GLN A 72 8.22 6.59 9.96
CA GLN A 72 9.41 7.05 9.21
C GLN A 72 9.33 6.64 7.75
N VAL A 73 8.78 5.43 7.49
CA VAL A 73 8.66 4.85 6.15
C VAL A 73 7.37 5.31 5.46
N PHE A 74 6.28 5.48 6.19
CA PHE A 74 4.95 5.83 5.65
C PHE A 74 4.48 7.17 6.22
N LYS A 75 4.72 8.26 5.49
CA LYS A 75 4.20 9.60 5.80
C LYS A 75 2.78 9.79 5.30
N THR A 76 2.47 9.27 4.12
CA THR A 76 1.12 9.32 3.54
C THR A 76 0.91 8.13 2.63
N ILE A 77 -0.31 7.58 2.67
CA ILE A 77 -0.74 6.49 1.80
C ILE A 77 -2.03 6.97 1.14
N THR A 78 -2.03 7.08 -0.19
CA THR A 78 -3.21 7.43 -0.96
C THR A 78 -3.66 6.23 -1.78
N VAL A 79 -4.88 5.76 -1.51
CA VAL A 79 -5.62 4.78 -2.34
C VAL A 79 -6.56 5.51 -3.28
#